data_AF-A0A0E9THL0-F1
#
_entry.id   AF-A0A0E9THL0-F1
#
_cell.length_a   1.000
_cell.length_b   1.000
_cell.length_c   1.000
_cell.angle_alpha   90.00
_cell.angle_beta   90.00
_cell.angle_gamma   90.00
#
_symmetry.space_group_name_H-M   'P 1'
#
loop_
_entity.id
_entity.type
_entity.pdbx_description
1 polymer ?
#
loop_
_entity_poly.entity_id
_entity_poly.type
_entity_poly.pdbx_seq_one_letter_code
_entity_poly.pdbx_strand_id
1 'polypeptide(L)'
;MDVLTVVAVLSLLSVSAAKPLNCEGLDQPLALNGTQISGKWIFIEGTTDHQKYATILKTVNSSFMDIVMSHNGTSVMKQKNMLNGKCHYSSSKYDFLQTIPFMFS
;
A
#
# COMPACT_ATOMS: atom_id res chain seq x y z
N MET A 1 -10.52 35.01 -27.98
CA MET A 1 -10.28 33.61 -27.54
C MET A 1 -11.32 33.31 -26.49
N ASP A 2 -12.26 32.42 -26.80
CA ASP A 2 -13.44 32.19 -25.96
C ASP A 2 -13.08 31.34 -24.72
N VAL A 3 -13.79 31.56 -23.62
CA VAL A 3 -13.50 30.90 -22.33
C VAL A 3 -13.60 29.38 -22.44
N LEU A 4 -14.53 28.87 -23.25
CA LEU A 4 -14.66 27.43 -23.52
C LEU A 4 -13.41 26.89 -24.21
N THR A 5 -12.80 27.68 -25.10
CA THR A 5 -11.58 27.29 -25.83
C THR A 5 -10.40 27.17 -24.88
N VAL A 6 -10.27 28.11 -23.94
CA VAL A 6 -9.19 28.09 -22.93
C VAL A 6 -9.32 26.89 -22.00
N VAL A 7 -10.54 26.59 -21.52
CA VAL A 7 -10.81 25.42 -20.67
C VAL A 7 -10.54 24.12 -21.42
N ALA A 8 -10.97 24.02 -22.68
CA ALA A 8 -10.72 22.84 -23.50
C ALA A 8 -9.21 22.60 -23.71
N VAL A 9 -8.45 23.65 -24.03
CA VAL A 9 -6.99 23.56 -24.22
C VAL A 9 -6.28 23.15 -22.94
N LEU A 10 -6.64 23.74 -21.79
CA LEU A 10 -6.08 23.37 -20.48
C LEU A 10 -6.38 21.91 -20.12
N SER A 11 -7.59 21.45 -20.43
CA SER A 11 -8.02 20.06 -20.20
C SER A 11 -7.22 19.09 -21.06
N LEU A 12 -7.09 19.37 -22.36
CA LEU A 12 -6.27 18.57 -23.29
C LEU A 12 -4.80 18.52 -22.87
N LEU A 13 -4.23 19.65 -22.42
CA LEU A 13 -2.85 19.71 -21.92
C LEU A 13 -2.67 18.84 -20.67
N SER A 14 -3.62 18.86 -19.72
CA SER A 14 -3.57 18.03 -18.53
C SER A 14 -3.63 16.52 -18.83
N VAL A 15 -4.42 16.12 -19.83
CA VAL A 15 -4.51 14.72 -20.28
C VAL A 15 -3.24 14.29 -21.02
N SER A 16 -2.65 15.17 -21.84
CA SER A 16 -1.42 14.88 -22.58
C SER A 16 -0.16 14.78 -21.71
N ALA A 17 -0.21 15.35 -20.50
CA ALA A 17 0.88 15.27 -19.53
C ALA A 17 0.82 13.99 -18.66
N ALA A 18 -0.25 13.21 -18.75
CA ALA A 18 -0.35 11.95 -18.04
C ALA A 18 0.53 10.91 -18.73
N LYS A 19 1.69 10.62 -18.12
CA LYS A 19 2.51 9.47 -18.51
C LYS A 19 1.67 8.20 -18.35
N PRO A 20 1.69 7.24 -19.29
CA PRO A 20 1.08 5.94 -19.06
C PRO A 20 1.63 5.36 -17.74
N LEU A 21 0.73 4.88 -16.89
CA LEU A 21 1.12 4.21 -15.67
C LEU A 21 1.86 2.93 -16.09
N ASN A 22 3.15 2.86 -15.78
CA ASN A 22 3.95 1.65 -15.99
C ASN A 22 3.53 0.60 -14.96
N CYS A 23 2.37 -0.03 -15.17
CA CYS A 23 1.83 -1.07 -14.30
C CYS A 23 2.40 -2.47 -14.60
N GLU A 24 3.24 -2.57 -15.63
CA GLU A 24 3.88 -3.82 -16.05
C GLU A 24 4.73 -4.40 -14.91
N GLY A 25 4.47 -5.66 -14.52
CA GLY A 25 5.22 -6.36 -13.47
C GLY A 25 4.71 -6.14 -12.04
N LEU A 26 3.64 -5.38 -11.82
CA LEU A 26 2.98 -5.29 -10.50
C LEU A 26 2.31 -6.60 -10.08
N ASP A 27 1.98 -7.45 -11.05
CA ASP A 27 1.41 -8.79 -10.84
C ASP A 27 2.48 -9.87 -10.59
N GLN A 28 3.76 -9.53 -10.73
CA GLN A 28 4.85 -10.48 -10.54
C GLN A 28 5.22 -10.58 -9.06
N PRO A 29 5.41 -11.81 -8.53
CA PRO A 29 5.91 -11.98 -7.18
C PRO A 29 7.28 -11.30 -7.05
N LEU A 30 7.37 -10.35 -6.12
CA LEU A 30 8.66 -9.77 -5.75
C LEU A 30 9.56 -10.87 -5.19
N ALA A 31 10.70 -11.13 -5.85
CA ALA A 31 11.74 -12.04 -5.38
C ALA A 31 12.53 -11.42 -4.21
N LEU A 32 11.82 -11.05 -3.15
CA LEU A 32 12.42 -10.58 -1.91
C LEU A 32 12.93 -11.77 -1.12
N ASN A 33 14.09 -11.64 -0.50
CA ASN A 33 14.50 -12.58 0.54
C ASN A 33 13.93 -12.12 1.90
N GLY A 34 13.75 -13.06 2.83
CA GLY A 34 13.16 -12.75 4.14
C GLY A 34 13.92 -11.66 4.91
N THR A 35 15.24 -11.56 4.71
CA THR A 35 16.08 -10.57 5.38
C THR A 35 15.83 -9.14 4.88
N GLN A 36 15.43 -8.95 3.62
CA GLN A 36 15.13 -7.63 3.06
C GLN A 36 13.84 -7.02 3.62
N ILE A 37 12.83 -7.83 3.95
CA ILE A 37 11.55 -7.32 4.50
C ILE A 37 11.54 -7.26 6.04
N SER A 38 12.50 -7.93 6.68
CA SER A 38 12.57 -8.01 8.14
C SER A 38 12.79 -6.65 8.78
N GLY A 39 12.07 -6.39 9.87
CA GLY A 39 12.22 -5.18 10.67
C GLY A 39 10.95 -4.35 10.76
N LYS A 40 11.15 -3.09 11.15
CA LYS A 40 10.07 -2.14 11.47
C LYS A 40 9.74 -1.27 10.27
N TRP A 41 8.46 -1.19 9.94
CA TRP A 41 7.94 -0.36 8.86
C TRP A 41 6.86 0.57 9.37
N ILE A 42 6.75 1.72 8.72
CA ILE A 42 5.70 2.71 8.93
C ILE A 42 4.86 2.72 7.66
N PHE A 43 3.56 2.54 7.83
CA PHE A 43 2.61 2.74 6.74
C PHE A 43 2.48 4.24 6.48
N ILE A 44 2.82 4.67 5.27
CA ILE A 44 2.78 6.08 4.85
C ILE A 44 1.45 6.39 4.17
N GLU A 45 1.10 5.59 3.17
CA GLU A 45 -0.04 5.81 2.29
C GLU A 45 -0.49 4.48 1.67
N GLY A 46 -1.76 4.39 1.31
CA GLY A 46 -2.29 3.30 0.50
C GLY A 46 -3.56 3.73 -0.22
N THR A 47 -3.80 3.14 -1.38
CA THR A 47 -4.99 3.35 -2.21
C THR A 47 -5.63 2.01 -2.52
N THR A 48 -6.95 1.98 -2.68
CA THR A 48 -7.68 0.74 -2.95
C THR A 48 -9.01 1.03 -3.61
N ASP A 49 -9.44 0.15 -4.51
CA ASP A 49 -10.77 0.12 -5.11
C ASP A 49 -11.80 -0.62 -4.23
N HIS A 50 -11.33 -1.43 -3.28
CA HIS A 50 -12.18 -2.25 -2.43
C HIS A 50 -12.74 -1.42 -1.26
N GLN A 51 -14.04 -1.15 -1.30
CA GLN A 51 -14.74 -0.24 -0.37
C GLN A 51 -14.46 -0.49 1.12
N LYS A 52 -14.36 -1.76 1.53
CA LYS A 52 -14.01 -2.14 2.91
C LYS A 52 -12.66 -1.57 3.34
N TYR A 53 -11.62 -1.74 2.52
CA TYR A 53 -10.28 -1.26 2.84
C TYR A 53 -10.21 0.27 2.72
N ALA A 54 -10.91 0.86 1.75
CA ALA A 54 -11.02 2.31 1.64
C ALA A 54 -11.63 2.95 2.89
N THR A 55 -12.62 2.28 3.50
CA THR A 55 -13.22 2.72 4.77
C THR A 55 -12.22 2.63 5.92
N ILE A 56 -11.44 1.55 5.99
CA ILE A 56 -10.41 1.38 7.02
C ILE A 56 -9.33 2.46 6.87
N LEU A 57 -8.81 2.68 5.67
CA LEU A 57 -7.75 3.66 5.40
C LEU A 57 -8.13 5.07 5.86
N LYS A 58 -9.39 5.47 5.68
CA LYS A 58 -9.91 6.77 6.17
C LYS A 58 -9.87 6.94 7.69
N THR A 59 -9.80 5.83 8.44
CA THR A 59 -9.76 5.83 9.91
C THR A 59 -8.36 5.73 10.48
N VAL A 60 -7.35 5.42 9.65
CA VAL A 60 -5.97 5.23 10.08
C VAL A 60 -5.33 6.59 10.34
N ASN A 61 -4.94 6.86 11.58
CA ASN A 61 -4.10 8.01 11.93
C ASN A 61 -2.61 7.69 11.77
N SER A 62 -2.22 6.46 12.12
CA SER A 62 -0.85 5.96 11.97
C SER A 62 -0.85 4.43 12.05
N SER A 63 0.02 3.75 11.30
CA SER A 63 0.20 2.31 11.40
C SER A 63 1.67 1.94 11.36
N PHE A 64 2.07 1.08 12.29
CA PHE A 64 3.41 0.55 12.43
C PHE A 64 3.34 -0.97 12.33
N MET A 65 4.28 -1.57 11.61
CA MET A 65 4.40 -3.02 11.52
C MET A 65 5.83 -3.45 11.83
N ASP A 66 5.98 -4.61 12.45
CA ASP A 66 7.25 -5.26 12.73
C ASP A 66 7.19 -6.68 12.19
N ILE A 67 8.02 -6.92 11.19
CA ILE A 67 8.10 -8.17 10.44
C ILE A 67 9.29 -8.97 10.97
N VAL A 68 8.99 -10.12 11.57
CA VAL A 68 9.98 -11.04 12.13
C VAL A 68 9.92 -12.35 11.35
N MET A 69 10.96 -12.61 10.57
CA MET A 69 11.13 -13.90 9.89
C MET A 69 11.65 -14.96 10.88
N SER A 70 11.10 -16.17 10.83
CA SER A 70 11.69 -17.33 11.50
C SER A 70 12.52 -18.16 10.54
N HIS A 71 13.53 -18.86 11.07
CA HIS A 71 14.34 -19.83 10.32
C HIS A 71 13.52 -21.00 9.77
N ASN A 72 12.33 -21.26 10.32
CA ASN A 72 11.45 -22.35 9.90
C ASN A 72 10.41 -21.94 8.84
N GLY A 73 10.60 -20.81 8.16
CA GLY A 73 9.71 -20.32 7.09
C GLY A 73 8.44 -19.60 7.58
N THR A 74 8.00 -19.84 8.82
CA THR A 74 6.88 -19.11 9.41
C THR A 74 7.30 -17.70 9.82
N SER A 75 6.61 -16.68 9.32
CA SER A 75 6.89 -15.28 9.65
C SER A 75 5.82 -14.72 10.59
N VAL A 76 6.20 -13.79 11.45
CA VAL A 76 5.27 -13.13 12.36
C VAL A 76 5.24 -11.64 12.06
N MET A 77 4.04 -11.11 11.85
CA MET A 77 3.81 -9.68 11.68
C MET A 77 3.12 -9.17 12.91
N LYS A 78 3.72 -8.18 13.56
CA LYS A 78 3.11 -7.45 14.67
C LYS A 78 2.71 -6.09 14.15
N GLN A 79 1.47 -5.68 14.37
CA GLN A 79 0.98 -4.38 13.93
C GLN A 79 0.47 -3.56 15.12
N LYS A 80 0.68 -2.25 15.03
CA LYS A 80 0.18 -1.24 15.96
C LYS A 80 -0.48 -0.15 15.14
N ASN A 81 -1.81 -0.11 15.17
CA ASN A 81 -2.62 0.78 14.36
C ASN A 81 -3.35 1.77 15.27
N MET A 82 -3.20 3.06 15.01
CA MET A 82 -4.05 4.10 15.58
C MET A 82 -5.24 4.29 14.66
N LEU A 83 -6.42 3.80 15.05
CA LEU A 83 -7.66 3.89 14.29
C LEU A 83 -8.68 4.71 15.08
N ASN A 84 -9.21 5.78 14.48
CA ASN A 84 -10.16 6.68 15.15
C ASN A 84 -9.67 7.15 16.54
N GLY A 85 -8.37 7.46 16.65
CA GLY A 85 -7.75 7.87 17.92
C GLY A 85 -7.60 6.77 18.98
N LYS A 86 -7.85 5.50 18.64
CA LYS A 86 -7.63 4.34 19.53
C LYS A 86 -6.51 3.45 19.00
N CYS A 87 -5.67 2.96 19.91
CA CYS A 87 -4.58 2.05 19.57
C CYS A 87 -5.07 0.61 19.53
N HIS A 88 -4.84 -0.07 18.41
CA HIS A 88 -5.15 -1.48 18.17
C HIS A 88 -3.85 -2.24 17.92
N TYR A 89 -3.63 -3.30 18.69
CA TYR A 89 -2.50 -4.20 18.54
C TYR A 89 -2.96 -5.55 17.98
N SER A 90 -2.23 -6.05 16.98
CA SER A 90 -2.44 -7.39 16.43
C SER A 90 -1.11 -8.09 16.17
N SER A 91 -1.14 -9.42 16.20
CA SER A 91 0.00 -10.27 15.86
C SER A 91 -0.50 -11.46 15.09
N SER A 92 0.01 -11.65 13.87
CA SER A 92 -0.43 -12.70 12.96
C SER A 92 0.77 -13.47 12.41
N LYS A 93 0.63 -14.79 12.33
CA LYS A 93 1.55 -15.63 11.55
C LYS A 93 1.18 -15.52 10.09
N TYR A 94 2.18 -15.48 9.21
CA TYR A 94 1.97 -15.48 7.78
C TYR A 94 3.08 -16.26 7.08
N ASP A 95 2.71 -16.88 5.96
CA ASP A 95 3.67 -17.48 5.05
C ASP A 95 4.09 -16.44 4.02
N PHE A 96 5.39 -16.19 3.97
CA PHE A 96 6.01 -15.12 3.18
C PHE A 96 5.66 -15.23 1.69
N LEU A 97 5.56 -16.46 1.17
CA LEU A 97 5.28 -16.74 -0.25
C LEU A 97 3.84 -16.39 -0.68
N GLN A 98 2.91 -16.18 0.26
CA GLN A 98 1.49 -15.98 -0.05
C GLN A 98 1.00 -14.54 0.17
N THR A 99 1.77 -13.71 0.89
CA THR A 99 1.23 -12.48 1.53
C THR A 99 1.77 -11.17 0.93
N ILE A 100 2.94 -11.19 0.29
CA ILE A 100 3.57 -9.98 -0.29
C ILE A 100 2.73 -9.29 -1.37
N PRO A 101 1.98 -10.00 -2.26
CA PRO A 101 1.19 -9.33 -3.28
C PRO A 101 0.16 -8.34 -2.70
N PHE A 102 -0.26 -8.51 -1.44
CA PHE A 102 -1.29 -7.71 -0.79
C PHE A 102 -0.76 -6.55 0.08
N MET A 103 0.55 -6.51 0.35
CA MET A 103 1.14 -5.46 1.18
C MET A 103 1.60 -4.24 0.36
N PHE A 104 1.85 -4.43 -0.94
CA PHE A 104 2.41 -3.42 -1.83
C PHE A 104 1.58 -3.17 -3.10
N SER A 105 0.42 -3.81 -3.24
CA SER A 105 -0.57 -3.51 -4.29
C SER A 105 -1.65 -2.57 -3.76
#